data_AF-A0A2V9RG87-F1
#
_entry.id   AF-A0A2V9RG87-F1
#
_cell.length_a   1.000
_cell.length_b   1.000
_cell.length_c   1.000
_cell.angle_alpha   90.00
_cell.angle_beta   90.00
_cell.angle_gamma   90.00
#
_symmetry.space_group_name_H-M   'P 1'
#
loop_
_entity.id
_entity.type
_entity.pdbx_description
1 polymer ?
#
loop_
_entity_poly.entity_id
_entity_poly.type
_entity_poly.pdbx_seq_one_letter_code
_entity_poly.pdbx_strand_id
1 'polypeptide(L)' 'MNKSIVLSILLGSLAGLSLAQSGRGTITGVITDTSGAEVAGAEVAIISRTSGLEPRAVSR' A
#
# COMPACT_ATOMS: atom_id res chain seq x y z
N MET A 1 -4.65 4.18 40.57
CA MET A 1 -3.98 4.00 39.26
C MET A 1 -3.00 5.16 39.05
N ASN A 2 -1.73 4.86 38.77
CA ASN A 2 -0.69 5.87 38.80
C ASN A 2 -0.75 6.74 37.53
N LYS A 3 -0.89 8.07 37.66
CA LYS A 3 -1.08 8.98 36.52
C LYS A 3 0.03 8.87 35.47
N SER A 4 1.25 8.60 35.92
CA SER A 4 2.41 8.38 35.05
C SER A 4 2.25 7.14 34.17
N ILE A 5 1.65 6.06 34.67
CA ILE A 5 1.42 4.82 33.90
C ILE A 5 0.39 5.06 32.80
N VAL A 6 -0.69 5.80 33.12
CA VAL A 6 -1.73 6.13 32.14
C VAL A 6 -1.18 6.99 31.00
N LEU A 7 -0.32 7.97 31.33
CA LEU A 7 0.32 8.83 30.34
C LEU A 7 1.27 8.05 29.42
N SER A 8 2.05 7.11 29.97
CA SER A 8 2.93 6.24 29.18
C SER A 8 2.17 5.35 28.20
N ILE A 9 1.04 4.77 28.62
CA ILE A 9 0.19 3.96 27.75
C ILE A 9 -0.42 4.81 26.63
N LEU A 10 -0.89 6.01 26.95
CA LEU A 10 -1.48 6.92 25.97
C LEU A 10 -0.46 7.32 24.89
N LEU A 11 0.75 7.73 25.31
CA LEU A 11 1.82 8.11 24.38
C LEU A 11 2.29 6.94 23.51
N GLY A 12 2.41 5.73 24.08
CA GLY A 12 2.78 4.53 23.33
C GLY A 12 1.72 4.15 22.29
N SER A 13 0.44 4.27 22.63
CA SER A 13 -0.67 3.97 21.70
C SER A 13 -0.70 4.94 20.51
N LEU A 14 -0.39 6.23 20.74
CA LEU A 14 -0.39 7.26 19.71
C LEU A 14 0.74 7.08 18.68
N ALA A 15 1.90 6.59 19.12
CA ALA A 15 3.02 6.30 18.23
C ALA A 15 2.75 5.12 17.28
N GLY A 16 2.00 4.11 17.73
CA GLY A 16 1.62 2.96 16.90
C GLY A 16 0.67 3.32 15.74
N LEU A 17 -0.14 4.37 15.91
CA LEU A 17 -1.10 4.82 14.90
C LEU A 17 -0.44 5.54 13.71
N SER A 18 0.74 6.16 13.89
CA SER A 18 1.43 6.87 12.79
C SER A 18 2.06 5.91 11.78
N LEU A 19 2.46 4.72 12.22
CA LEU A 19 3.09 3.70 11.37
C LEU A 19 2.10 2.96 10.47
N ALA A 20 0.80 2.98 10.80
CA ALA A 20 -0.25 2.31 10.01
C ALA A 20 -0.60 3.02 8.69
N GLN A 21 -0.17 4.28 8.51
CA GLN A 21 -0.43 5.04 7.28
C GLN A 21 0.76 5.05 6.30
N SER A 22 1.86 4.41 6.67
CA SER A 22 3.07 4.36 5.84
C SER A 22 2.97 3.24 4.80
N GLY A 23 2.70 3.62 3.54
CA GLY A 23 2.97 2.77 2.38
C GLY A 23 1.84 2.67 1.36
N ARG A 24 1.45 3.77 0.72
CA ARG A 24 0.69 3.72 -0.53
C ARG A 24 1.56 4.23 -1.66
N GLY A 25 1.67 3.45 -2.73
CA GLY A 25 2.35 3.82 -3.96
C GLY A 25 1.41 3.64 -5.16
N THR A 26 1.64 4.43 -6.21
CA THR A 26 0.91 4.34 -7.46
C THR A 26 1.83 3.72 -8.52
N ILE A 27 1.36 2.67 -9.19
CA ILE A 27 2.02 2.08 -10.35
C ILE A 27 1.28 2.58 -11.60
N THR A 28 2.00 3.23 -12.51
CA THR A 28 1.48 3.73 -13.78
C THR A 28 2.39 3.30 -14.93
N GLY A 29 1.83 3.13 -16.13
CA GLY A 29 2.58 2.75 -17.32
C GLY A 29 1.66 2.46 -18.51
N VAL A 30 2.28 2.20 -19.66
CA VAL A 30 1.61 1.81 -20.91
C VAL A 30 2.13 0.42 -21.31
N ILE A 31 1.23 -0.47 -21.72
CA ILE A 31 1.61 -1.78 -22.25
C ILE A 31 1.80 -1.64 -23.77
N THR A 32 3.01 -1.92 -24.25
CA THR A 32 3.33 -1.89 -25.68
C THR A 32 3.82 -3.26 -26.17
N ASP A 33 3.57 -3.56 -27.44
CA ASP A 33 4.16 -4.74 -28.10
C ASP A 33 5.59 -4.46 -28.62
N THR A 34 6.20 -5.44 -29.31
CA THR A 34 7.56 -5.33 -29.88
C THR A 34 7.68 -4.28 -31.00
N SER A 35 6.56 -3.85 -31.59
CA SER A 35 6.53 -2.77 -32.58
C SER A 35 6.45 -1.38 -31.95
N GLY A 36 6.14 -1.31 -30.65
CA GLY A 36 5.91 -0.07 -29.90
C GLY A 36 4.45 0.39 -29.92
N ALA A 37 3.52 -0.40 -30.46
CA ALA A 37 2.10 -0.08 -30.45
C ALA A 37 1.48 -0.36 -29.07
N GLU A 38 0.54 0.49 -28.64
CA GLU A 38 -0.19 0.29 -27.38
C GLU A 38 -1.16 -0.88 -27.47
N VAL A 39 -1.18 -1.72 -26.44
CA VAL A 39 -2.06 -2.90 -26.36
C VAL A 39 -3.32 -2.55 -25.57
N ALA A 40 -4.42 -2.32 -26.27
CA ALA A 40 -5.73 -2.12 -25.66
C ALA A 40 -6.29 -3.42 -25.06
N GLY A 41 -6.97 -3.31 -23.92
CA GLY A 41 -7.63 -4.45 -23.27
C GLY A 41 -6.68 -5.45 -22.60
N ALA A 42 -5.42 -5.09 -22.38
CA ALA A 42 -4.47 -5.93 -21.64
C ALA A 42 -4.95 -6.17 -20.20
N GLU A 43 -4.92 -7.43 -19.77
CA GLU A 43 -5.17 -7.82 -18.38
C GLU A 43 -3.86 -7.76 -17.59
N VAL A 44 -3.88 -7.09 -16.43
CA VAL A 44 -2.69 -6.89 -15.59
C VAL A 44 -2.99 -7.38 -14.17
N ALA A 45 -2.22 -8.35 -13.70
CA ALA A 45 -2.21 -8.82 -12.32
C ALA A 45 -0.95 -8.34 -11.60
N ILE A 46 -1.13 -7.74 -10.42
CA ILE A 46 -0.03 -7.29 -9.56
C ILE A 46 -0.02 -8.17 -8.33
N ILE A 47 1.12 -8.79 -8.02
CA ILE A 47 1.27 -9.66 -6.84
C ILE A 47 2.31 -9.03 -5.92
N SER A 48 1.93 -8.84 -4.66
CA SER A 48 2.89 -8.40 -3.64
C SER A 48 3.89 -9.52 -3.36
N ARG A 49 5.17 -9.28 -3.59
CA ARG A 49 6.22 -10.27 -3.27
C ARG A 49 6.29 -10.57 -1.77
N THR A 50 5.99 -9.59 -0.93
CA THR A 50 6.11 -9.71 0.53
C THR A 50 4.96 -10.50 1.15
N SER A 51 3.73 -10.31 0.65
CA SER A 51 2.53 -10.98 1.19
C SER A 51 2.01 -12.13 0.33
N GLY A 52 2.46 -12.25 -0.93
CA GLY A 52 1.95 -13.23 -1.89
C GLY A 52 0.51 -12.98 -2.34
N LEU A 53 -0.12 -11.90 -1.87
CA LEU A 53 -1.50 -11.55 -2.18
C LEU A 53 -1.55 -10.57 -3.36
N GLU A 54 -2.60 -10.71 -4.18
CA GLU A 54 -2.98 -9.69 -5.15
C GLU A 54 -3.58 -8.49 -4.41
N PRO A 55 -2.98 -7.29 -4.47
CA PRO A 55 -3.58 -6.11 -3.93
C PRO A 55 -4.85 -5.78 -4.72
N ARG A 56 -5.92 -5.42 -4.00
CA ARG A 56 -7.11 -4.87 -4.65
C ARG A 56 -6.74 -3.55 -5.33
N ALA A 57 -6.62 -3.56 -6.65
CA ALA A 57 -6.44 -2.35 -7.43
C ALA A 57 -7.67 -1.44 -7.24
N VAL A 58 -7.42 -0.14 -7.06
CA VAL A 58 -8.45 0.89 -7.01
C VAL A 58 -8.20 1.82 -8.19
N SER A 59 -9.02 1.71 -9.24
CA SER A 59 -9.02 2.70 -10.33
C SER A 59 -9.76 3.96 -9.84
N ARG A 60 -9.18 5.13 -10.09
CA ARG A 60 -9.83 6.41 -9.80
C ARG A 60 -10.70 6.86 -10.97
#